data_AF-A0A1X2FZ72-F1
#
_entry.id   AF-A0A1X2FZ72-F1
#
_cell.length_a   1.000
_cell.length_b   1.000
_cell.length_c   1.000
_cell.angle_alpha   90.00
_cell.angle_beta   90.00
_cell.angle_gamma   90.00
#
_symmetry.space_group_name_H-M   'P 1'
#
loop_
_entity.id
_entity.type
_entity.pdbx_description
1 polymer ?
#
loop_
_entity_poly.entity_id
_entity_poly.type
_entity_poly.pdbx_seq_one_letter_code
_entity_poly.pdbx_strand_id
1 'polypeptide(L)'
;MEIIISKTLRAGVLLSALIILIGLILFFATKSSGYPANTYPTSVIAIIKGLMSLKPYAIIMTGLLVLILTPVFRVGVSIITFLQEKDYMYVYITSAVFIILILSFVLGKVE
;
A
#
# COMPACT_ATOMS: atom_id res chain seq x y z
N MET A 1 -22.09 -8.91 -5.28
CA MET A 1 -20.71 -8.54 -5.63
C MET A 1 -20.28 -7.16 -5.09
N GLU A 2 -21.08 -6.10 -5.25
CA GLU A 2 -20.69 -4.71 -4.90
C GLU A 2 -20.26 -4.48 -3.44
N ILE A 3 -20.89 -5.17 -2.48
CA ILE A 3 -20.58 -5.03 -1.05
C ILE A 3 -19.19 -5.60 -0.73
N ILE A 4 -18.76 -6.67 -1.40
CA ILE A 4 -17.47 -7.31 -1.16
C ILE A 4 -16.34 -6.40 -1.63
N ILE A 5 -16.47 -5.83 -2.84
CA ILE A 5 -15.50 -4.87 -3.38
C ILE A 5 -15.40 -3.64 -2.49
N SER A 6 -16.55 -3.09 -2.06
CA SER A 6 -16.60 -1.93 -1.17
C SER A 6 -16.00 -2.19 0.21
N LYS A 7 -16.21 -3.39 0.78
CA LYS A 7 -15.63 -3.79 2.08
C LYS A 7 -14.12 -3.99 2.00
N THR A 8 -13.63 -4.65 0.95
CA THR A 8 -12.19 -4.82 0.73
C THR A 8 -11.49 -3.47 0.59
N LEU A 9 -12.12 -2.51 -0.09
CA LEU A 9 -11.59 -1.15 -0.24
C LEU A 9 -11.49 -0.42 1.11
N ARG A 10 -12.57 -0.41 1.89
CA ARG A 10 -12.60 0.25 3.19
C ARG A 10 -11.62 -0.41 4.16
N ALA A 11 -11.50 -1.73 4.13
CA ALA A 11 -10.56 -2.46 4.98
C ALA A 11 -9.10 -2.06 4.71
N GLY A 12 -8.67 -1.97 3.44
CA GLY A 12 -7.31 -1.57 3.08
C GLY A 12 -6.96 -0.13 3.49
N VAL A 13 -7.89 0.81 3.29
CA VAL A 13 -7.71 2.21 3.69
C VAL A 13 -7.72 2.36 5.21
N LEU A 14 -8.64 1.68 5.91
CA LEU A 14 -8.69 1.72 7.38
C LEU A 14 -7.44 1.11 8.01
N LEU A 15 -6.95 0.01 7.45
CA LEU A 15 -5.75 -0.67 7.95
C LEU A 15 -4.50 0.20 7.75
N SER A 16 -4.34 0.82 6.57
CA SER A 16 -3.24 1.77 6.34
C SER A 16 -3.33 3.00 7.24
N ALA A 17 -4.53 3.58 7.42
CA ALA A 17 -4.75 4.70 8.33
C ALA A 17 -4.37 4.34 9.78
N LEU A 18 -4.72 3.13 10.24
CA LEU A 18 -4.40 2.66 11.58
C LEU A 18 -2.89 2.48 11.78
N ILE A 19 -2.20 1.91 10.78
CA ILE A 19 -0.73 1.77 10.82
C ILE A 19 -0.05 3.15 10.86
N ILE A 20 -0.50 4.09 10.02
CA ILE A 20 0.03 5.47 10.01
C ILE A 20 -0.20 6.13 11.37
N LEU A 21 -1.40 6.00 11.94
CA LEU A 21 -1.75 6.57 13.23
C LEU A 21 -0.85 6.04 14.35
N ILE A 22 -0.61 4.72 14.39
CA ILE A 22 0.30 4.10 15.36
C ILE A 22 1.72 4.65 15.19
N GLY A 23 2.22 4.74 13.95
CA GLY A 23 3.53 5.32 13.66
C GLY A 23 3.65 6.78 14.10
N LEU A 24 2.58 7.56 13.93
CA LEU A 24 2.50 8.95 14.34
C LEU A 24 2.54 9.08 15.86
N ILE A 25 1.75 8.28 16.59
CA ILE A 25 1.75 8.26 18.06
C ILE A 25 3.14 7.91 18.59
N LEU A 26 3.78 6.88 18.02
CA LEU A 26 5.15 6.48 18.35
C LEU A 26 6.17 7.59 18.06
N PHE A 27 5.99 8.35 16.98
CA PHE A 27 6.86 9.46 16.63
C PHE A 27 6.77 10.60 17.66
N PHE A 28 5.55 10.99 18.02
CA PHE A 28 5.32 12.02 19.04
C PHE A 28 5.80 11.58 20.43
N ALA A 29 5.64 10.30 20.79
CA ALA A 29 6.10 9.76 22.06
C ALA A 29 7.63 9.67 22.16
N THR A 30 8.30 9.28 21.07
CA THR A 30 9.76 9.06 21.06
C THR A 30 10.53 10.37 20.82
N LYS A 31 9.89 11.41 20.26
CA LYS A 31 10.50 12.68 19.79
C LYS A 31 11.71 12.50 18.85
N SER A 32 11.92 11.27 18.37
CA SER A 32 13.01 10.85 17.52
C SER A 32 12.43 9.95 16.44
N SER A 33 12.87 10.16 15.21
CA SER A 33 12.46 9.37 14.04
C SER A 33 12.97 7.93 14.09
N GLY A 34 13.89 7.61 15.02
CA GLY A 34 14.59 6.33 15.09
C GLY A 34 15.69 6.20 14.02
N TYR A 35 15.94 7.25 13.23
CA TYR A 35 17.01 7.31 12.23
C TYR A 35 17.89 8.55 12.46
N PRO A 36 19.18 8.49 12.09
CA PRO A 36 20.04 9.68 12.07
C PRO A 36 19.43 10.76 11.17
N ALA A 37 19.70 12.03 11.47
CA ALA A 37 19.26 13.14 10.64
C ALA A 37 19.63 12.88 9.16
N ASN A 38 18.67 13.10 8.26
CA ASN A 38 18.81 12.92 6.81
C ASN A 38 18.92 11.48 6.27
N THR A 39 18.73 10.44 7.10
CA THR A 39 18.69 9.04 6.64
C THR A 39 17.28 8.48 6.72
N TYR A 40 16.70 8.13 5.58
CA TYR A 40 15.34 7.58 5.49
C TYR A 40 15.37 6.17 4.90
N PRO A 41 14.55 5.24 5.39
CA PRO A 41 14.40 3.93 4.76
C PRO A 41 13.65 4.09 3.43
N THR A 42 14.39 4.21 2.32
CA THR A 42 13.83 4.32 0.95
C THR A 42 13.60 2.96 0.30
N SER A 43 14.20 1.89 0.82
CA SER A 43 14.01 0.53 0.30
C SER A 43 12.95 -0.23 1.09
N VAL A 44 12.15 -1.03 0.38
CA VAL A 44 11.12 -1.90 0.98
C VAL A 44 11.72 -2.80 2.08
N ILE A 45 12.94 -3.30 1.86
CA ILE A 45 13.68 -4.12 2.83
C ILE A 45 14.06 -3.29 4.07
N ALA A 46 14.50 -2.04 3.90
CA ALA A 46 14.82 -1.16 5.02
C ALA A 46 13.57 -0.73 5.81
N ILE A 47 12.42 -0.59 5.13
CA ILE A 47 11.13 -0.32 5.77
C ILE A 47 10.72 -1.52 6.65
N ILE A 48 10.79 -2.75 6.12
CA ILE A 48 10.46 -3.97 6.88
C ILE A 48 11.41 -4.19 8.06
N LYS A 49 12.73 -4.00 7.87
CA LYS A 49 13.71 -4.08 8.97
C LYS A 49 13.49 -2.97 10.01
N GLY A 50 13.13 -1.77 9.57
CA GLY A 50 12.80 -0.65 10.45
C GLY A 50 11.52 -0.88 11.25
N LEU A 51 10.54 -1.58 10.66
CA LEU A 51 9.32 -2.02 11.32
C LEU A 51 9.63 -3.02 12.46
N MET A 52 10.49 -4.01 12.19
CA MET A 52 10.96 -4.94 13.22
C MET A 52 11.75 -4.26 14.34
N SER A 53 12.41 -3.14 14.02
CA SER A 53 13.13 -2.32 15.00
C SER A 53 12.24 -1.29 15.70
N LEU A 54 10.91 -1.33 15.48
CA LEU A 54 9.91 -0.40 16.04
C LEU A 54 10.24 1.09 15.83
N LYS A 55 10.93 1.41 14.73
CA LYS A 55 11.26 2.80 14.41
C LYS A 55 10.01 3.54 13.94
N PRO A 56 9.64 4.68 14.55
CA PRO A 56 8.40 5.39 14.22
C PRO A 56 8.26 5.71 12.72
N TYR A 57 9.35 6.16 12.09
CA TYR A 57 9.34 6.54 10.68
C TYR A 57 9.15 5.34 9.73
N ALA A 58 9.65 4.15 10.12
CA ALA A 58 9.47 2.93 9.34
C ALA A 58 8.03 2.41 9.40
N ILE A 59 7.36 2.59 10.55
CA ILE A 59 5.93 2.26 10.71
C ILE A 59 5.08 3.15 9.82
N ILE A 60 5.34 4.47 9.81
CA ILE A 60 4.63 5.42 8.94
C ILE A 60 4.84 5.06 7.46
N MET A 61 6.08 4.82 7.04
CA MET A 61 6.39 4.40 5.66
C MET A 61 5.71 3.08 5.27
N THR A 62 5.59 2.14 6.20
CA THR A 62 4.83 0.89 5.97
C THR A 62 3.36 1.18 5.75
N GLY A 63 2.74 2.02 6.59
CA GLY A 63 1.35 2.41 6.43
C GLY A 63 1.09 3.14 5.11
N LEU A 64 2.01 4.02 4.70
CA LEU A 64 1.96 4.70 3.41
C LEU A 64 2.10 3.70 2.24
N LEU A 65 3.05 2.75 2.33
CA LEU A 65 3.22 1.69 1.34
C LEU A 65 1.92 0.89 1.16
N VAL A 66 1.25 0.53 2.26
CA VAL A 66 -0.04 -0.17 2.23
C VAL A 66 -1.14 0.70 1.59
N LEU A 67 -1.19 2.00 1.90
CA LEU A 67 -2.16 2.93 1.31
C LEU A 67 -2.00 3.02 -0.21
N ILE A 68 -0.75 3.12 -0.66
CA ILE A 68 -0.38 3.19 -2.08
C ILE A 68 -0.63 1.84 -2.80
N LEU A 69 -0.43 0.70 -2.12
CA LEU A 69 -0.73 -0.63 -2.66
C LEU A 69 -2.23 -0.96 -2.70
N THR A 70 -3.05 -0.32 -1.86
CA THR A 70 -4.50 -0.59 -1.76
C THR A 70 -5.22 -0.45 -3.12
N PRO A 71 -4.96 0.59 -3.94
CA PRO A 71 -5.44 0.69 -5.31
C PRO A 71 -5.10 -0.51 -6.20
N VAL A 72 -3.89 -1.09 -6.06
CA VAL A 72 -3.43 -2.25 -6.85
C VAL A 72 -4.23 -3.48 -6.47
N PHE A 73 -4.34 -3.75 -5.16
CA PHE A 73 -5.15 -4.87 -4.64
C PHE A 73 -6.61 -4.80 -5.10
N ARG A 74 -7.20 -3.59 -5.11
CA ARG A 74 -8.55 -3.37 -5.63
C ARG A 74 -8.68 -3.80 -7.09
N VAL A 75 -7.76 -3.35 -7.95
CA VAL A 75 -7.83 -3.67 -9.39
C VAL A 75 -7.66 -5.18 -9.60
N GLY A 76 -6.75 -5.84 -8.86
CA GLY A 76 -6.61 -7.30 -8.89
C GLY A 76 -7.89 -8.05 -8.52
N VAL A 77 -8.58 -7.63 -7.44
CA VAL A 77 -9.87 -8.23 -7.02
C VAL A 77 -10.96 -8.02 -8.08
N SER A 78 -10.98 -6.86 -8.74
CA SER A 78 -11.95 -6.61 -9.82
C SER A 78 -11.72 -7.53 -11.04
N ILE A 79 -10.47 -7.84 -11.39
CA ILE A 79 -10.16 -8.80 -12.48
C ILE A 79 -10.75 -10.17 -12.17
N ILE A 80 -10.55 -10.67 -10.94
CA ILE A 80 -11.10 -11.97 -10.51
C ILE A 80 -12.63 -11.96 -10.56
N THR A 81 -13.25 -10.85 -10.15
CA THR A 81 -14.71 -10.69 -10.17
C THR A 81 -15.24 -10.72 -11.61
N PHE A 82 -14.64 -9.96 -12.53
CA PHE A 82 -15.05 -9.97 -13.94
C PHE A 82 -14.83 -11.32 -14.61
N LEU A 83 -13.80 -12.06 -14.21
CA LEU A 83 -13.56 -13.42 -14.68
C LEU A 83 -14.66 -14.38 -14.23
N GLN A 84 -15.11 -14.27 -12.97
CA GLN A 84 -16.22 -15.07 -12.44
C GLN A 84 -17.56 -14.72 -13.10
N GLU A 85 -17.81 -13.44 -13.37
CA GLU A 85 -18.99 -12.96 -14.09
C GLU A 85 -18.95 -13.27 -15.61
N LYS A 86 -17.85 -13.88 -16.11
CA LYS A 86 -17.59 -14.18 -17.52
C LYS A 86 -17.61 -12.95 -18.44
N ASP A 87 -17.36 -11.78 -17.89
CA ASP A 87 -17.26 -10.54 -18.65
C ASP A 87 -15.82 -10.33 -19.15
N TYR A 88 -15.49 -11.07 -20.22
CA TYR A 88 -14.14 -11.07 -20.78
C TYR A 88 -13.70 -9.68 -21.29
N MET A 89 -14.63 -8.85 -21.77
CA MET A 89 -14.32 -7.48 -22.22
C MET A 89 -13.75 -6.65 -21.06
N TYR A 90 -14.41 -6.69 -19.91
CA TYR A 90 -13.95 -5.98 -18.72
C TYR A 90 -12.69 -6.59 -18.11
N VAL A 91 -12.48 -7.91 -18.23
CA VAL A 91 -11.22 -8.56 -17.82
C VAL A 91 -10.03 -7.99 -18.59
N TYR A 92 -10.12 -7.88 -19.93
CA TYR A 92 -9.00 -7.38 -20.74
C TYR A 92 -8.66 -5.91 -20.44
N ILE A 93 -9.69 -5.05 -20.35
CA ILE A 93 -9.49 -3.63 -20.05
C ILE A 93 -8.86 -3.47 -18.67
N THR A 94 -9.41 -4.14 -17.65
CA THR A 94 -8.94 -4.02 -16.27
C THR A 94 -7.52 -4.59 -16.11
N SER A 95 -7.21 -5.68 -16.83
CA SER A 95 -5.85 -6.24 -16.85
C SER A 95 -4.84 -5.30 -17.51
N ALA A 96 -5.22 -4.63 -18.61
CA ALA A 96 -4.36 -3.62 -19.23
C ALA A 96 -4.07 -2.46 -18.28
N VAL A 97 -5.09 -1.93 -17.59
CA VAL A 97 -4.93 -0.88 -16.56
C VAL A 97 -4.05 -1.37 -15.42
N PHE A 98 -4.22 -2.61 -14.96
CA PHE A 98 -3.40 -3.20 -13.91
C PHE A 98 -1.92 -3.28 -14.31
N ILE A 99 -1.63 -3.69 -15.55
CA ILE A 99 -0.27 -3.72 -16.10
C ILE A 99 0.31 -2.31 -16.13
N ILE A 100 -0.44 -1.32 -16.61
CA ILE A 100 0.00 0.09 -16.63
C ILE A 100 0.31 0.56 -15.20
N LEU A 101 -0.54 0.26 -14.22
CA LEU A 101 -0.30 0.62 -12.81
C LEU A 101 0.97 -0.02 -12.26
N ILE A 102 1.22 -1.31 -12.54
CA ILE A 102 2.45 -1.99 -12.11
C ILE A 102 3.66 -1.34 -12.78
N LEU A 103 3.59 -1.07 -14.08
CA LEU A 103 4.67 -0.41 -14.80
C LEU A 103 4.93 0.98 -14.21
N SER A 104 3.91 1.79 -13.96
CA SER A 104 4.04 3.10 -13.30
C SER A 104 4.66 2.99 -11.91
N PHE A 105 4.33 1.96 -11.13
CA PHE A 105 4.97 1.74 -9.82
C PHE A 105 6.44 1.33 -9.93
N VAL A 106 6.77 0.50 -10.93
CA VAL A 106 8.15 0.07 -11.15
C VAL A 106 8.99 1.22 -11.69
N LEU A 107 8.50 1.96 -12.68
CA LEU A 107 9.16 3.13 -13.30
C LEU A 107 9.22 4.33 -12.37
N GLY A 108 8.15 4.64 -11.63
CA GLY A 108 8.13 5.71 -10.63
C GLY A 108 9.02 5.44 -9.41
N LYS A 109 9.59 4.23 -9.29
CA LYS A 109 10.64 3.91 -8.33
C LYS A 109 12.06 4.19 -8.88
N VAL A 110 12.19 4.53 -10.17
CA VAL A 110 13.47 4.77 -10.87
C VAL A 110 13.81 6.27 -10.95
N GLU A 111 12.92 7.15 -10.53
CA GLU A 111 13.18 8.59 -10.29
C GLU A 111 13.29 8.88 -8.78
#